data_AF-A0A358N3H6-F1
#
_entry.id   AF-A0A358N3H6-F1
#
_cell.length_a   1.000
_cell.length_b   1.000
_cell.length_c   1.000
_cell.angle_alpha   90.00
_cell.angle_beta   90.00
_cell.angle_gamma   90.00
#
_symmetry.space_group_name_H-M   'P 1'
#
loop_
_entity.id
_entity.type
_entity.pdbx_description
1 polymer ?
#
loop_
_entity_poly.entity_id
_entity_poly.type
_entity_poly.pdbx_seq_one_letter_code
_entity_poly.pdbx_strand_id
1 'polypeptide(L)'
;MSEGSTAALLTFAGYTISVFILAILSNRIGKGKDFAGEYFLGSRSFGVWAFALTFAATNASGGSFTGFPALIYTHGWTLALWIAAYMVMPLVSMALIGKRMNQIARKTNALTIPEVLRARFESSAVGLVATSLLIFFMFFYLLAQFKAGGIILSTLFGDEPLFQSAVSFVSQMTMNIPWVNQAEPDYLLCLMLFAGAVIIYVVYGGFRAVVWTDVMQGIVMFLGVILMLGMALWQVGGLENATRQLEKMEPPVHATASLRDWNDTSTSNVDQTYPKGTWLFDSGQVYRLGEQATLSPIGKHSGTSQPVKVLIIKTPHEVKELNAKRESGEIADPGLTVSVHRDSYEPYAFGHSRIGTYV
;
A
#
# COMPACT_ATOMS: atom_id res chain seq x y z
N MET A 1 2.04 -24.08 -7.86
CA MET A 1 1.36 -23.39 -6.75
C MET A 1 2.45 -22.77 -5.91
N SER A 2 2.48 -21.44 -5.76
CA SER A 2 3.41 -20.81 -4.82
C SER A 2 2.86 -21.06 -3.41
N GLU A 3 3.48 -21.97 -2.64
CA GLU A 3 3.06 -22.25 -1.25
C GLU A 3 2.96 -20.97 -0.40
N GLY A 4 3.75 -19.94 -0.73
CA GLY A 4 3.75 -18.66 -0.03
C GLY A 4 2.48 -17.83 -0.20
N SER A 5 1.83 -17.89 -1.37
CA SER A 5 0.66 -17.07 -1.67
C SER A 5 -0.58 -17.57 -0.88
N THR A 6 -0.74 -18.89 -0.75
CA THR A 6 -1.84 -19.48 0.02
C THR A 6 -1.65 -19.25 1.51
N ALA A 7 -0.40 -19.31 2.00
CA ALA A 7 -0.07 -18.97 3.39
C ALA A 7 -0.40 -17.50 3.71
N ALA A 8 -0.15 -16.58 2.77
CA ALA A 8 -0.48 -15.17 2.93
C ALA A 8 -2.00 -14.95 3.05
N LEU A 9 -2.80 -15.60 2.20
CA LEU A 9 -4.26 -15.55 2.26
C LEU A 9 -4.79 -16.06 3.61
N LEU A 10 -4.32 -17.22 4.06
CA LEU A 10 -4.74 -17.81 5.34
C LEU A 10 -4.35 -16.93 6.54
N THR A 11 -3.13 -16.37 6.51
CA THR A 11 -2.65 -15.46 7.56
C THR A 11 -3.50 -14.19 7.62
N PHE A 12 -3.81 -13.60 6.46
CA PHE A 12 -4.68 -12.42 6.37
C PHE A 12 -6.11 -12.72 6.84
N ALA A 13 -6.68 -13.85 6.45
CA ALA A 13 -8.01 -14.28 6.90
C ALA A 13 -8.04 -14.49 8.43
N GLY A 14 -7.04 -15.18 8.99
CA GLY A 14 -6.92 -15.40 10.42
C GLY A 14 -6.74 -14.09 11.21
N TYR A 15 -5.92 -13.17 10.70
CA TYR A 15 -5.77 -11.82 11.26
C TYR A 15 -7.09 -11.05 11.24
N THR A 16 -7.79 -11.05 10.10
CA THR A 16 -9.09 -10.35 9.95
C THR A 16 -10.12 -10.90 10.92
N ILE A 17 -10.25 -12.23 11.02
CA ILE A 17 -11.14 -12.89 11.99
C ILE A 17 -10.78 -12.47 13.43
N SER A 18 -9.49 -12.40 13.76
CA SER A 18 -9.03 -11.98 15.10
C SER A 18 -9.42 -10.54 15.41
N VAL A 19 -9.31 -9.62 14.44
CA VAL A 19 -9.79 -8.23 14.56
C VAL A 19 -11.30 -8.21 14.85
N PHE A 20 -12.10 -8.97 14.09
CA PHE A 20 -13.55 -9.05 14.31
C PHE A 20 -13.92 -9.63 15.68
N ILE A 21 -13.26 -10.71 16.10
CA ILE A 21 -13.45 -11.30 17.42
C ILE A 21 -13.16 -10.27 18.52
N LEU A 22 -12.03 -9.55 18.43
CA LEU A 22 -11.69 -8.51 19.38
C LEU A 22 -12.71 -7.37 19.40
N ALA A 23 -13.17 -6.93 18.22
CA ALA A 23 -14.20 -5.89 18.14
C ALA A 23 -15.51 -6.32 18.82
N ILE A 24 -15.93 -7.57 18.61
CA ILE A 24 -17.13 -8.14 19.23
C ILE A 24 -16.97 -8.27 20.75
N LEU A 25 -15.83 -8.80 21.22
CA LEU A 25 -15.55 -8.94 22.64
C LEU A 25 -15.49 -7.57 23.33
N SER A 26 -14.84 -6.60 22.70
CA SER A 26 -14.71 -5.24 23.21
C SER A 26 -16.06 -4.53 23.34
N ASN A 27 -16.94 -4.68 22.34
CA ASN A 27 -18.28 -4.11 22.37
C ASN A 27 -19.16 -4.74 23.47
N ARG A 28 -19.05 -6.05 23.71
CA ARG A 28 -19.80 -6.73 24.78
C ARG A 28 -19.50 -6.18 26.18
N ILE A 29 -18.28 -5.67 26.40
CA ILE A 29 -17.85 -5.08 27.68
C ILE A 29 -18.44 -3.67 27.89
N GLY A 30 -18.86 -2.98 26.83
CA GLY A 30 -19.41 -1.62 26.87
C GLY A 30 -20.92 -1.53 27.13
N LYS A 31 -21.64 -2.66 27.25
CA LYS A 31 -23.11 -2.65 27.41
C LYS A 31 -23.52 -2.01 28.75
N GLY A 32 -24.37 -0.97 28.68
CA GLY A 32 -25.00 -0.33 29.85
C GLY A 32 -24.58 1.12 30.14
N LYS A 33 -23.82 1.77 29.26
CA LYS A 33 -23.41 3.19 29.39
C LYS A 33 -24.09 4.09 28.35
N ASP A 34 -24.04 5.40 28.59
CA ASP A 34 -24.50 6.41 27.62
C ASP A 34 -23.82 6.23 26.25
N PHE A 35 -24.64 6.18 25.19
CA PHE A 35 -24.20 5.79 23.85
C PHE A 35 -23.13 6.73 23.29
N ALA A 36 -23.33 8.05 23.37
CA ALA A 36 -22.38 9.01 22.80
C ALA A 36 -21.05 8.98 23.56
N GLY A 37 -21.09 8.94 24.89
CA GLY A 37 -19.90 8.84 25.73
C GLY A 37 -19.11 7.54 25.53
N GLU A 38 -19.79 6.40 25.36
CA GLU A 38 -19.10 5.12 25.13
C GLU A 38 -18.64 4.97 23.67
N TYR A 39 -19.46 5.37 22.70
CA TYR A 39 -19.16 5.22 21.28
C TYR A 39 -18.04 6.15 20.80
N PHE A 40 -17.97 7.40 21.28
CA PHE A 40 -16.96 8.37 20.82
C PHE A 40 -15.77 8.53 21.78
N LEU A 41 -15.95 8.30 23.08
CA LEU A 41 -14.91 8.54 24.08
C LEU A 41 -14.53 7.29 24.90
N GLY A 42 -15.23 6.16 24.72
CA GLY A 42 -15.12 4.96 25.54
C GLY A 42 -15.15 5.28 27.04
N SER A 43 -16.09 6.15 27.42
CA SER A 43 -16.29 6.64 28.79
C SER A 43 -15.03 7.22 29.46
N ARG A 44 -14.03 7.68 28.69
CA ARG A 44 -12.78 8.27 29.18
C ARG A 44 -12.03 7.35 30.16
N SER A 45 -12.23 6.04 30.06
CA SER A 45 -11.82 5.04 31.05
C SER A 45 -10.53 4.28 30.70
N PHE A 46 -9.90 4.58 29.56
CA PHE A 46 -8.69 3.88 29.14
C PHE A 46 -7.48 4.25 29.97
N GLY A 47 -6.66 3.24 30.27
CA GLY A 47 -5.34 3.42 30.82
C GLY A 47 -4.39 4.11 29.84
N VAL A 48 -3.35 4.74 30.37
CA VAL A 48 -2.36 5.51 29.61
C VAL A 48 -1.71 4.68 28.50
N TRP A 49 -1.43 3.40 28.74
CA TRP A 49 -0.79 2.51 27.77
C TRP A 49 -1.64 2.21 26.55
N ALA A 50 -2.93 1.89 26.73
CA ALA A 50 -3.84 1.64 25.61
C ALA A 50 -3.94 2.89 24.74
N PHE A 51 -4.10 4.06 25.35
CA PHE A 51 -4.15 5.32 24.62
C PHE A 51 -2.85 5.63 23.88
N ALA A 52 -1.69 5.42 24.50
CA ALA A 52 -0.39 5.69 23.89
C ALA A 52 -0.12 4.77 22.69
N LEU A 53 -0.44 3.48 22.82
CA LEU A 53 -0.28 2.50 21.74
C LEU A 53 -1.26 2.76 20.59
N THR A 54 -2.53 3.08 20.89
CA THR A 54 -3.48 3.53 19.88
C THR A 54 -2.98 4.77 19.16
N PHE A 55 -2.50 5.78 19.89
CA PHE A 55 -1.93 6.98 19.28
C PHE A 55 -0.74 6.67 18.37
N ALA A 56 0.17 5.79 18.80
CA ALA A 56 1.29 5.35 17.97
C ALA A 56 0.81 4.61 16.71
N ALA A 57 -0.13 3.68 16.84
CA ALA A 57 -0.73 2.96 15.72
C ALA A 57 -1.48 3.89 14.76
N THR A 58 -2.20 4.89 15.26
CA THR A 58 -2.90 5.88 14.43
C THR A 58 -1.91 6.74 13.61
N ASN A 59 -0.74 7.07 14.17
CA ASN A 59 0.31 7.77 13.42
C ASN A 59 0.96 6.87 12.35
N ALA A 60 0.94 5.56 12.56
CA ALA A 60 1.45 4.56 11.65
C ALA A 60 0.38 4.24 10.59
N SER A 61 0.31 5.03 9.52
CA SER A 61 -0.72 4.86 8.48
C SER A 61 -0.31 3.90 7.36
N GLY A 62 -1.28 3.37 6.60
CA GLY A 62 -0.99 2.62 5.36
C GLY A 62 -0.17 3.44 4.36
N GLY A 63 -0.40 4.76 4.30
CA GLY A 63 0.42 5.68 3.49
C GLY A 63 1.84 5.84 4.01
N SER A 64 2.08 5.69 5.31
CA SER A 64 3.42 5.67 5.90
C SER A 64 4.14 4.36 5.57
N PHE A 65 3.43 3.23 5.60
CA PHE A 65 4.00 1.91 5.33
C PHE A 65 4.34 1.65 3.86
N THR A 66 3.56 2.20 2.92
CA THR A 66 3.89 2.09 1.48
C THR A 66 4.65 3.30 0.98
N GLY A 67 4.21 4.50 1.37
CA GLY A 67 4.72 5.76 0.86
C GLY A 67 6.13 6.07 1.36
N PHE A 68 6.43 5.92 2.66
CA PHE A 68 7.78 6.23 3.15
C PHE A 68 8.84 5.28 2.59
N PRO A 69 8.67 3.95 2.58
CA PRO A 69 9.65 3.07 1.94
C PRO A 69 9.78 3.32 0.44
N ALA A 70 8.68 3.61 -0.29
CA ALA A 70 8.78 3.98 -1.71
C ALA A 70 9.53 5.31 -1.91
N LEU A 71 9.28 6.28 -1.04
CA LEU A 71 9.98 7.55 -1.07
C LEU A 71 11.45 7.42 -0.64
N ILE A 72 11.78 6.56 0.32
CA ILE A 72 13.17 6.25 0.71
C ILE A 72 13.85 5.39 -0.34
N TYR A 73 13.12 4.53 -1.03
CA TYR A 73 13.66 3.85 -2.20
C TYR A 73 14.05 4.92 -3.22
N THR A 74 13.17 5.87 -3.51
CA THR A 74 13.39 6.89 -4.55
C THR A 74 14.28 8.09 -4.17
N HIS A 75 14.37 8.41 -2.87
CA HIS A 75 15.02 9.59 -2.28
C HIS A 75 15.98 9.27 -1.09
N GLY A 76 16.18 7.98 -0.83
CA GLY A 76 17.40 7.46 -0.21
C GLY A 76 17.56 7.84 1.25
N TRP A 77 18.81 7.80 1.71
CA TRP A 77 19.13 8.03 3.13
C TRP A 77 18.79 9.44 3.61
N THR A 78 18.93 10.45 2.75
CA THR A 78 18.60 11.84 3.12
C THR A 78 17.12 11.95 3.49
N LEU A 79 16.23 11.39 2.65
CA LEU A 79 14.81 11.42 2.96
C LEU A 79 14.47 10.48 4.11
N ALA A 80 15.13 9.33 4.24
CA ALA A 80 14.93 8.43 5.38
C ALA A 80 15.20 9.14 6.73
N LEU A 81 16.33 9.85 6.83
CA LEU A 81 16.70 10.61 8.02
C LEU A 81 15.74 11.78 8.27
N TRP A 82 15.30 12.47 7.21
CA TRP A 82 14.31 13.54 7.32
C TRP A 82 12.96 13.02 7.85
N ILE A 83 12.46 11.91 7.30
CA ILE A 83 11.22 11.26 7.76
C ILE A 83 11.38 10.82 9.22
N ALA A 84 12.49 10.16 9.56
CA ALA A 84 12.76 9.70 10.92
C ALA A 84 12.79 10.86 11.94
N ALA A 85 13.43 11.97 11.58
CA ALA A 85 13.45 13.17 12.42
C ALA A 85 12.04 13.77 12.59
N TYR A 86 11.24 13.79 11.53
CA TYR A 86 9.87 14.30 11.57
C TYR A 86 8.92 13.44 12.43
N MET A 87 9.12 12.12 12.52
CA MET A 87 8.27 11.22 13.33
C MET A 87 8.27 11.54 14.83
N VAL A 88 9.21 12.35 15.32
CA VAL A 88 9.23 12.84 16.71
C VAL A 88 8.13 13.90 16.95
N MET A 89 7.70 14.63 15.93
CA MET A 89 6.75 15.74 16.06
C MET A 89 5.38 15.33 16.63
N PRO A 90 4.71 14.25 16.18
CA PRO A 90 3.45 13.82 16.78
C PRO A 90 3.58 13.48 18.27
N LEU A 91 4.67 12.82 18.66
CA LEU A 91 4.95 12.44 20.05
C LEU A 91 5.12 13.67 20.94
N VAL A 92 5.93 14.64 20.49
CA VAL A 92 6.15 15.91 21.21
C VAL A 92 4.85 16.72 21.28
N SER A 93 4.10 16.80 20.18
CA SER A 93 2.82 17.51 20.14
C SER A 93 1.81 16.93 21.13
N MET A 94 1.73 15.59 21.22
CA MET A 94 0.89 14.92 22.20
C MET A 94 1.35 15.16 23.63
N ALA A 95 2.66 15.11 23.89
CA ALA A 95 3.21 15.37 25.22
C ALA A 95 2.96 16.81 25.71
N LEU A 96 3.12 17.81 24.83
CA LEU A 96 2.97 19.22 25.18
C LEU A 96 1.50 19.67 25.25
N ILE A 97 0.68 19.27 24.27
CA ILE A 97 -0.67 19.82 24.07
C ILE A 97 -1.75 18.87 24.59
N GLY A 98 -1.52 17.55 24.55
CA GLY A 98 -2.55 16.54 24.84
C GLY A 98 -3.19 16.68 26.22
N LYS A 99 -2.38 16.90 27.27
CA LYS A 99 -2.90 17.10 28.64
C LYS A 99 -3.79 18.34 28.72
N ARG A 100 -3.34 19.46 28.15
CA ARG A 100 -4.08 20.73 28.17
C ARG A 100 -5.37 20.63 27.37
N MET A 101 -5.33 19.99 26.20
CA MET A 101 -6.49 19.78 25.35
C MET A 101 -7.55 18.90 26.05
N ASN A 102 -7.12 17.82 26.70
CA ASN A 102 -8.01 16.95 27.47
C ASN A 102 -8.70 17.70 28.62
N GLN A 103 -7.98 18.58 29.34
CA GLN A 103 -8.57 19.41 30.39
C GLN A 103 -9.62 20.38 29.85
N ILE A 104 -9.36 21.02 28.72
CA ILE A 104 -10.32 21.96 28.09
C ILE A 104 -11.56 21.19 27.62
N ALA A 105 -11.38 20.08 26.91
CA ALA A 105 -12.49 19.25 26.42
C ALA A 105 -13.40 18.76 27.56
N ARG A 106 -12.83 18.46 28.74
CA ARG A 106 -13.61 18.11 29.95
C ARG A 106 -14.41 19.29 30.50
N LYS A 107 -13.83 20.50 30.53
CA LYS A 107 -14.50 21.71 31.01
C LYS A 107 -15.65 22.16 30.10
N THR A 108 -15.49 21.99 28.79
CA THR A 108 -16.50 22.40 27.80
C THR A 108 -17.44 21.27 27.41
N ASN A 109 -17.28 20.08 28.00
CA ASN A 109 -17.94 18.83 27.61
C ASN A 109 -17.90 18.56 26.08
N ALA A 110 -16.81 18.98 25.43
CA ALA A 110 -16.64 18.78 24.00
C ALA A 110 -16.23 17.34 23.70
N LEU A 111 -16.78 16.81 22.62
CA LEU A 111 -16.44 15.51 22.03
C LEU A 111 -15.36 15.66 20.95
N THR A 112 -15.30 16.81 20.27
CA THR A 112 -14.41 17.04 19.13
C THR A 112 -13.52 18.28 19.29
N ILE A 113 -12.41 18.33 18.55
CA ILE A 113 -11.52 19.51 18.53
C ILE A 113 -12.24 20.76 17.97
N PRO A 114 -13.03 20.69 16.88
CA PRO A 114 -13.84 21.81 16.43
C PRO A 114 -14.81 22.37 17.49
N GLU A 115 -15.39 21.51 18.33
CA GLU A 115 -16.23 21.96 19.46
C GLU A 115 -15.43 22.68 20.54
N VAL A 116 -14.21 22.21 20.82
CA VAL A 116 -13.28 22.94 21.72
C VAL A 116 -12.99 24.33 21.17
N LEU A 117 -12.72 24.45 19.86
CA LEU A 117 -12.48 25.75 19.21
C LEU A 117 -13.74 26.63 19.25
N ARG A 118 -14.90 26.06 18.95
CA ARG A 118 -16.19 26.77 19.03
C ARG A 118 -16.43 27.34 20.43
N ALA A 119 -16.22 26.53 21.47
CA ALA A 119 -16.38 26.94 22.86
C ALA A 119 -15.31 27.96 23.29
N ARG A 120 -14.08 27.85 22.77
CA ARG A 120 -12.98 28.77 23.09
C ARG A 120 -13.18 30.17 22.52
N PHE A 121 -13.70 30.27 21.30
CA PHE A 121 -13.90 31.55 20.59
C PHE A 121 -15.36 32.04 20.64
N GLU A 122 -16.24 31.31 21.31
CA GLU A 122 -17.68 31.59 21.39
C GLU A 122 -18.34 31.85 20.02
N SER A 123 -17.79 31.22 18.97
CA SER A 123 -18.15 31.48 17.59
C SER A 123 -18.54 30.20 16.87
N SER A 124 -19.81 30.11 16.47
CA SER A 124 -20.33 29.02 15.64
C SER A 124 -19.64 28.96 14.28
N ALA A 125 -19.21 30.10 13.73
CA ALA A 125 -18.46 30.15 12.47
C ALA A 125 -17.10 29.46 12.58
N VAL A 126 -16.36 29.68 13.67
CA VAL A 126 -15.07 29.01 13.91
C VAL A 126 -15.25 27.49 14.02
N GLY A 127 -16.28 27.05 14.75
CA GLY A 127 -16.62 25.63 14.87
C GLY A 127 -16.96 25.00 13.52
N LEU A 128 -17.76 25.69 12.70
CA LEU A 128 -18.18 25.20 11.39
C LEU A 128 -16.99 25.12 10.43
N VAL A 129 -16.17 26.16 10.34
CA VAL A 129 -14.95 26.16 9.51
C VAL A 129 -14.01 25.04 9.92
N ALA A 130 -13.74 24.89 11.23
CA ALA A 130 -12.87 23.82 11.72
C ALA A 130 -13.43 22.42 11.42
N THR A 131 -14.75 22.24 11.53
CA THR A 131 -15.41 20.97 11.20
C THR A 131 -15.32 20.67 9.70
N SER A 132 -15.59 21.67 8.84
CA SER A 132 -15.50 21.52 7.39
C SER A 132 -14.08 21.20 6.93
N LEU A 133 -13.07 21.89 7.47
CA LEU A 133 -11.67 21.59 7.19
C LEU A 133 -11.29 20.18 7.66
N LEU A 134 -11.73 19.78 8.85
CA LEU A 134 -11.48 18.44 9.37
C LEU A 134 -12.06 17.38 8.43
N ILE A 135 -13.32 17.49 8.03
CA ILE A 135 -13.97 16.54 7.12
C ILE A 135 -13.25 16.50 5.76
N PHE A 136 -12.92 17.68 5.21
CA PHE A 136 -12.24 17.80 3.93
C PHE A 136 -10.86 17.10 3.95
N PHE A 137 -10.01 17.41 4.92
CA PHE A 137 -8.68 16.78 5.00
C PHE A 137 -8.75 15.31 5.40
N MET A 138 -9.70 14.92 6.24
CA MET A 138 -9.92 13.51 6.60
C MET A 138 -10.31 12.66 5.39
N PHE A 139 -11.06 13.22 4.43
CA PHE A 139 -11.39 12.52 3.19
C PHE A 139 -10.13 12.12 2.41
N PHE A 140 -9.21 13.06 2.16
CA PHE A 140 -7.96 12.76 1.46
C PHE A 140 -7.05 11.82 2.24
N TYR A 141 -7.02 11.97 3.57
CA TYR A 141 -6.27 11.08 4.44
C TYR A 141 -6.77 9.63 4.34
N LEU A 142 -8.08 9.41 4.46
CA LEU A 142 -8.67 8.08 4.32
C LEU A 142 -8.50 7.52 2.91
N LEU A 143 -8.66 8.35 1.87
CA LEU A 143 -8.47 7.93 0.48
C LEU A 143 -7.09 7.31 0.25
N ALA A 144 -6.04 7.94 0.78
CA ALA A 144 -4.68 7.42 0.68
C ALA A 144 -4.52 6.06 1.39
N GLN A 145 -5.16 5.88 2.55
CA GLN A 145 -5.10 4.64 3.32
C GLN A 145 -5.82 3.48 2.61
N PHE A 146 -7.04 3.72 2.09
CA PHE A 146 -7.78 2.71 1.36
C PHE A 146 -7.06 2.31 0.07
N LYS A 147 -6.48 3.28 -0.64
CA LYS A 147 -5.64 3.00 -1.81
C LYS A 147 -4.43 2.13 -1.45
N ALA A 148 -3.72 2.48 -0.38
CA ALA A 148 -2.57 1.70 0.08
C ALA A 148 -2.96 0.26 0.45
N GLY A 149 -4.07 0.08 1.18
CA GLY A 149 -4.59 -1.24 1.53
C GLY A 149 -4.96 -2.08 0.31
N GLY A 150 -5.64 -1.48 -0.67
CA GLY A 150 -5.99 -2.14 -1.93
C GLY A 150 -4.78 -2.63 -2.72
N ILE A 151 -3.74 -1.79 -2.84
CA ILE A 151 -2.49 -2.12 -3.56
C ILE A 151 -1.71 -3.23 -2.85
N ILE A 152 -1.60 -3.19 -1.52
CA ILE A 152 -0.88 -4.23 -0.76
C ILE A 152 -1.56 -5.58 -0.98
N LEU A 153 -2.89 -5.64 -0.86
CA LEU A 153 -3.63 -6.89 -0.99
C LEU A 153 -3.61 -7.44 -2.41
N SER A 154 -3.71 -6.58 -3.44
CA SER A 154 -3.65 -7.05 -4.83
C SER A 154 -2.27 -7.61 -5.18
N THR A 155 -1.21 -7.02 -4.62
CA THR A 155 0.16 -7.53 -4.76
C THR A 155 0.35 -8.85 -4.00
N LEU A 156 -0.25 -8.99 -2.82
CA LEU A 156 -0.08 -10.16 -1.96
C LEU A 156 -0.84 -11.40 -2.48
N PHE A 157 -2.03 -11.20 -3.08
CA PHE A 157 -2.89 -12.29 -3.54
C PHE A 157 -2.88 -12.50 -5.05
N GLY A 158 -2.10 -11.72 -5.80
CA GLY A 158 -2.07 -11.78 -7.27
C GLY A 158 -1.84 -13.18 -7.84
N ASP A 159 -1.08 -14.03 -7.15
CA ASP A 159 -0.79 -15.39 -7.62
C ASP A 159 -1.80 -16.44 -7.13
N GLU A 160 -2.79 -16.07 -6.31
CA GLU A 160 -3.78 -17.00 -5.77
C GLU A 160 -4.86 -17.36 -6.81
N PRO A 161 -5.08 -18.67 -7.12
CA PRO A 161 -6.13 -19.08 -8.05
C PRO A 161 -7.55 -18.67 -7.61
N LEU A 162 -7.83 -18.72 -6.30
CA LEU A 162 -9.11 -18.30 -5.75
C LEU A 162 -9.32 -16.79 -5.89
N PHE A 163 -8.25 -16.02 -5.71
CA PHE A 163 -8.27 -14.58 -5.92
C PHE A 163 -8.53 -14.25 -7.39
N GLN A 164 -7.80 -14.87 -8.33
CA GLN A 164 -7.99 -14.65 -9.77
C GLN A 164 -9.39 -15.00 -10.28
N SER A 165 -10.01 -16.03 -9.70
CA SER A 165 -11.41 -16.37 -9.99
C SER A 165 -12.38 -15.26 -9.55
N ALA A 166 -12.17 -14.69 -8.36
CA ALA A 166 -12.96 -13.57 -7.86
C ALA A 166 -12.71 -12.27 -8.65
N VAL A 167 -11.46 -12.01 -9.06
CA VAL A 167 -11.09 -10.88 -9.93
C VAL A 167 -11.83 -10.96 -11.26
N SER A 168 -11.90 -12.15 -11.86
CA SER A 168 -12.63 -12.39 -13.11
C SER A 168 -14.13 -12.07 -12.97
N PHE A 169 -14.74 -12.43 -11.83
CA PHE A 169 -16.13 -12.09 -11.54
C PHE A 169 -16.32 -10.57 -11.39
N VAL A 170 -15.44 -9.89 -10.65
CA VAL A 170 -15.48 -8.42 -10.50
C VAL A 170 -15.33 -7.75 -11.86
N SER A 171 -14.38 -8.20 -12.68
CA SER A 171 -14.17 -7.69 -14.03
C SER A 171 -15.45 -7.74 -14.86
N GLN A 172 -16.16 -8.86 -14.85
CA GLN A 172 -17.43 -9.01 -15.59
C GLN A 172 -18.51 -8.04 -15.09
N MET A 173 -18.58 -7.81 -13.78
CA MET A 173 -19.54 -6.87 -13.17
C MET A 173 -19.19 -5.41 -13.47
N THR A 174 -17.91 -5.06 -13.56
CA THR A 174 -17.45 -3.67 -13.73
C THR A 174 -17.32 -3.25 -15.19
N MET A 175 -17.24 -4.18 -16.14
CA MET A 175 -17.07 -3.89 -17.57
C MET A 175 -18.12 -2.92 -18.14
N ASN A 176 -19.36 -2.97 -17.63
CA ASN A 176 -20.47 -2.15 -18.11
C ASN A 176 -20.55 -0.77 -17.44
N ILE A 177 -19.63 -0.42 -16.54
CA ILE A 177 -19.65 0.83 -15.78
C ILE A 177 -18.53 1.76 -16.30
N PRO A 178 -18.85 2.82 -17.07
CA PRO A 178 -17.86 3.62 -17.81
C PRO A 178 -16.75 4.26 -16.97
N TRP A 179 -17.02 4.57 -15.70
CA TRP A 179 -16.10 5.24 -14.78
C TRP A 179 -15.37 4.27 -13.84
N VAL A 180 -15.74 2.99 -13.83
CA VAL A 180 -15.12 1.95 -12.99
C VAL A 180 -14.28 0.99 -13.83
N ASN A 181 -14.66 0.73 -15.08
CA ASN A 181 -13.93 -0.15 -16.01
C ASN A 181 -12.50 0.34 -16.34
N GLN A 182 -12.14 1.57 -15.96
CA GLN A 182 -10.77 2.08 -16.10
C GLN A 182 -9.81 1.61 -15.00
N ALA A 183 -10.33 1.09 -13.89
CA ALA A 183 -9.51 0.63 -12.78
C ALA A 183 -9.22 -0.88 -12.89
N GLU A 184 -8.02 -1.28 -12.46
CA GLU A 184 -7.60 -2.68 -12.47
C GLU A 184 -8.58 -3.53 -11.60
N PRO A 185 -9.17 -4.63 -12.11
CA PRO A 185 -10.20 -5.39 -11.39
C PRO A 185 -9.71 -6.03 -10.07
N ASP A 186 -8.44 -6.39 -10.00
CA ASP A 186 -7.76 -6.92 -8.80
C ASP A 186 -7.66 -5.88 -7.70
N TYR A 187 -7.26 -4.66 -8.05
CA TYR A 187 -7.24 -3.52 -7.14
C TYR A 187 -8.65 -3.18 -6.64
N LEU A 188 -9.65 -3.18 -7.52
CA LEU A 188 -11.04 -2.91 -7.14
C LEU A 188 -11.58 -3.94 -6.14
N LEU A 189 -11.34 -5.23 -6.39
CA LEU A 189 -11.75 -6.30 -5.48
C LEU A 189 -11.11 -6.10 -4.10
N CYS A 190 -9.80 -5.86 -4.06
CA CYS A 190 -9.07 -5.63 -2.81
C CYS A 190 -9.56 -4.40 -2.06
N LEU A 191 -9.80 -3.30 -2.78
CA LEU A 191 -10.34 -2.07 -2.21
C LEU A 191 -11.72 -2.31 -1.59
N MET A 192 -12.62 -3.02 -2.27
CA MET A 192 -13.97 -3.33 -1.77
C MET A 192 -13.92 -4.24 -0.54
N LEU A 193 -13.11 -5.29 -0.56
CA LEU A 193 -12.96 -6.21 0.57
C LEU A 193 -12.37 -5.49 1.79
N PHE A 194 -11.31 -4.72 1.59
CA PHE A 194 -10.66 -3.95 2.66
C PHE A 194 -11.61 -2.88 3.23
N ALA A 195 -12.27 -2.11 2.37
CA ALA A 195 -13.24 -1.10 2.80
C ALA A 195 -14.43 -1.70 3.55
N GLY A 196 -15.01 -2.78 3.01
CA GLY A 196 -16.10 -3.50 3.66
C GLY A 196 -15.72 -4.01 5.04
N ALA A 197 -14.57 -4.69 5.16
CA ALA A 197 -14.08 -5.18 6.44
C ALA A 197 -13.90 -4.04 7.45
N VAL A 198 -13.26 -2.95 7.03
CA VAL A 198 -13.02 -1.77 7.89
C VAL A 198 -14.31 -1.13 8.37
N ILE A 199 -15.24 -0.87 7.45
CA ILE A 199 -16.53 -0.24 7.79
C ILE A 199 -17.30 -1.11 8.78
N ILE A 200 -17.38 -2.42 8.55
CA ILE A 200 -18.16 -3.32 9.41
C ILE A 200 -17.60 -3.33 10.84
N TYR A 201 -16.28 -3.51 11.03
CA TYR A 201 -15.73 -3.59 12.39
C TYR A 201 -15.77 -2.25 13.11
N VAL A 202 -15.57 -1.12 12.41
CA VAL A 202 -15.62 0.22 13.01
C VAL A 202 -17.04 0.57 13.45
N VAL A 203 -18.02 0.38 12.56
CA VAL A 203 -19.44 0.68 12.85
C VAL A 203 -19.95 -0.19 13.98
N TYR A 204 -19.60 -1.47 14.00
CA TYR A 204 -20.06 -2.39 15.04
C TYR A 204 -19.36 -2.17 16.39
N GLY A 205 -18.10 -1.76 16.38
CA GLY A 205 -17.24 -1.80 17.56
C GLY A 205 -17.27 -0.56 18.45
N GLY A 206 -17.48 0.63 17.88
CA GLY A 206 -17.33 1.91 18.59
C GLY A 206 -15.89 2.19 19.06
N PHE A 207 -15.65 3.34 19.71
CA PHE A 207 -14.29 3.78 20.08
C PHE A 207 -13.52 2.76 20.93
N ARG A 208 -14.21 2.02 21.81
CA ARG A 208 -13.55 0.99 22.64
C ARG A 208 -13.04 -0.19 21.83
N ALA A 209 -13.79 -0.69 20.87
CA ALA A 209 -13.27 -1.70 19.95
C ALA A 209 -12.09 -1.15 19.16
N VAL A 210 -12.22 0.05 18.60
CA VAL A 210 -11.18 0.70 17.80
C VAL A 210 -9.87 0.81 18.59
N VAL A 211 -9.90 1.27 19.83
CA VAL A 211 -8.69 1.37 20.68
C VAL A 211 -8.00 0.01 20.85
N TRP A 212 -8.76 -1.04 21.16
CA TRP A 212 -8.18 -2.37 21.39
C TRP A 212 -7.70 -3.04 20.09
N THR A 213 -8.42 -2.83 18.98
CA THR A 213 -7.94 -3.28 17.67
C THR A 213 -6.67 -2.54 17.30
N ASP A 214 -6.59 -1.22 17.48
CA ASP A 214 -5.40 -0.42 17.18
C ASP A 214 -4.19 -0.87 18.00
N VAL A 215 -4.38 -1.23 19.27
CA VAL A 215 -3.30 -1.79 20.11
C VAL A 215 -2.78 -3.10 19.52
N MET A 216 -3.67 -4.04 19.17
CA MET A 216 -3.27 -5.31 18.55
C MET A 216 -2.55 -5.06 17.23
N GLN A 217 -3.12 -4.20 16.37
CA GLN A 217 -2.56 -3.85 15.07
C GLN A 217 -1.18 -3.22 15.20
N GLY A 218 -1.03 -2.27 16.13
CA GLY A 218 0.26 -1.64 16.43
C GLY A 218 1.33 -2.64 16.87
N ILE A 219 0.97 -3.62 17.71
CA ILE A 219 1.90 -4.70 18.12
C ILE A 219 2.30 -5.57 16.92
N VAL A 220 1.33 -6.01 16.12
CA VAL A 220 1.59 -6.83 14.93
C VAL A 220 2.47 -6.09 13.94
N MET A 221 2.20 -4.81 13.69
CA MET A 221 2.99 -3.94 12.82
C MET A 221 4.42 -3.76 13.35
N PHE A 222 4.58 -3.49 14.64
CA PHE A 222 5.90 -3.33 15.27
C PHE A 222 6.76 -4.58 15.15
N LEU A 223 6.19 -5.75 15.47
CA LEU A 223 6.87 -7.04 15.31
C LEU A 223 7.19 -7.31 13.84
N GLY A 224 6.24 -7.05 12.93
CA GLY A 224 6.43 -7.22 11.49
C GLY A 224 7.59 -6.38 10.94
N VAL A 225 7.71 -5.11 11.35
CA VAL A 225 8.82 -4.24 10.94
C VAL A 225 10.16 -4.74 11.49
N ILE A 226 10.23 -5.16 12.76
CA ILE A 226 11.47 -5.70 13.34
C ILE A 226 11.91 -6.97 12.60
N LEU A 227 10.98 -7.88 12.34
CA LEU A 227 11.25 -9.12 11.62
C LEU A 227 11.69 -8.83 10.18
N MET A 228 10.96 -7.96 9.46
CA MET A 228 11.30 -7.57 8.09
C MET A 228 12.69 -6.93 8.03
N LEU A 229 13.01 -6.00 8.93
CA LEU A 229 14.32 -5.35 8.99
C LEU A 229 15.42 -6.37 9.29
N GLY A 230 15.21 -7.26 10.25
CA GLY A 230 16.16 -8.31 10.61
C GLY A 230 16.45 -9.25 9.44
N MET A 231 15.41 -9.71 8.74
CA MET A 231 15.54 -10.58 7.57
C MET A 231 16.21 -9.85 6.39
N ALA A 232 15.84 -8.60 6.12
CA ALA A 232 16.43 -7.81 5.05
C ALA A 232 17.93 -7.57 5.28
N LEU A 233 18.32 -7.19 6.49
CA LEU A 233 19.73 -7.00 6.84
C LEU A 233 20.51 -8.31 6.79
N TRP A 234 19.91 -9.43 7.20
CA TRP A 234 20.54 -10.73 7.09
C TRP A 234 20.79 -11.13 5.64
N GLN A 235 19.80 -10.93 4.76
CA GLN A 235 19.89 -11.26 3.33
C GLN A 235 20.93 -10.40 2.60
N VAL A 236 21.03 -9.12 2.96
CA VAL A 236 21.98 -8.19 2.33
C VAL A 236 23.37 -8.28 2.95
N GLY A 237 23.57 -9.00 4.07
CA GLY A 237 24.88 -9.13 4.73
C GLY A 237 25.26 -7.93 5.60
N GLY A 238 24.25 -7.26 6.17
CA GLY A 238 24.41 -6.14 7.09
C GLY A 238 24.18 -4.76 6.47
N LEU A 239 24.13 -3.75 7.35
CA LEU A 239 23.82 -2.38 6.96
C LEU A 239 24.91 -1.77 6.06
N GLU A 240 26.18 -2.08 6.33
CA GLU A 240 27.29 -1.58 5.51
C GLU A 240 27.18 -2.08 4.06
N ASN A 241 26.93 -3.38 3.86
CA ASN A 241 26.79 -3.93 2.52
C ASN A 241 25.55 -3.39 1.81
N ALA A 242 24.45 -3.18 2.53
CA ALA A 242 23.26 -2.53 1.99
C ALA A 242 23.57 -1.12 1.47
N THR A 243 24.28 -0.30 2.25
CA THR A 243 24.67 1.05 1.82
C THR A 243 25.62 1.02 0.63
N ARG A 244 26.60 0.12 0.60
CA ARG A 244 27.54 -0.02 -0.54
C ARG A 244 26.87 -0.53 -1.82
N GLN A 245 25.84 -1.37 -1.70
CA GLN A 245 25.07 -1.81 -2.85
C GLN A 245 24.21 -0.66 -3.40
N LEU A 246 23.53 0.08 -2.53
CA LEU A 246 22.74 1.25 -2.91
C LEU A 246 23.58 2.30 -3.67
N GLU A 247 24.85 2.51 -3.26
CA GLU A 247 25.79 3.40 -3.97
C GLU A 247 26.03 2.98 -5.42
N LYS A 248 25.85 1.70 -5.76
CA LYS A 248 26.10 1.17 -7.12
C LYS A 248 24.83 1.03 -7.96
N MET A 249 23.66 1.26 -7.37
CA MET A 249 22.40 1.10 -8.08
C MET A 249 22.08 2.33 -8.94
N GLU A 250 21.47 2.09 -10.10
CA GLU A 250 20.94 3.11 -11.01
C GLU A 250 19.41 2.98 -11.07
N PRO A 251 18.65 4.07 -10.90
CA PRO A 251 17.19 4.01 -10.93
C PRO A 251 16.65 3.40 -12.24
N PRO A 252 15.57 2.59 -12.16
CA PRO A 252 14.91 2.08 -13.35
C PRO A 252 14.28 3.22 -14.14
N VAL A 253 14.07 2.99 -15.44
CA VAL A 253 13.45 3.97 -16.33
C VAL A 253 12.06 3.49 -16.72
N HIS A 254 11.06 4.36 -16.61
CA HIS A 254 9.71 4.07 -17.06
C HIS A 254 9.59 4.36 -18.55
N ALA A 255 8.94 3.49 -19.31
CA ALA A 255 8.65 3.70 -20.71
C ALA A 255 7.37 2.97 -21.14
N THR A 256 6.87 3.25 -22.33
CA THR A 256 5.89 2.39 -23.00
C THR A 256 6.56 1.56 -24.09
N ALA A 257 6.18 0.30 -24.19
CA ALA A 257 6.69 -0.62 -25.19
C ALA A 257 5.56 -1.40 -25.85
N SER A 258 5.79 -1.80 -27.09
CA SER A 258 4.96 -2.77 -27.80
C SER A 258 5.68 -4.12 -27.78
N LEU A 259 4.96 -5.17 -27.39
CA LEU A 259 5.48 -6.53 -27.34
C LEU A 259 5.16 -7.25 -28.64
N ARG A 260 6.07 -8.11 -29.09
CA ARG A 260 5.88 -8.98 -30.25
C ARG A 260 6.50 -10.35 -30.00
N ASP A 261 5.85 -11.41 -30.47
CA ASP A 261 6.42 -12.76 -30.47
C ASP A 261 7.46 -12.88 -31.60
N TRP A 262 8.69 -13.28 -31.25
CA TRP A 262 9.81 -13.46 -32.19
C TRP A 262 9.68 -14.75 -33.00
N ASN A 263 9.18 -15.82 -32.40
CA ASN A 263 9.23 -17.16 -33.00
C ASN A 263 8.10 -17.42 -34.00
N ASP A 264 7.15 -16.47 -34.16
CA ASP A 264 5.95 -16.61 -35.01
C ASP A 264 5.21 -17.94 -34.77
N THR A 265 5.41 -18.54 -33.60
CA THR A 265 4.92 -19.87 -33.22
C THR A 265 3.49 -19.84 -32.72
N SER A 266 2.89 -18.65 -32.60
CA SER A 266 1.49 -18.44 -32.27
C SER A 266 0.57 -18.88 -33.42
N THR A 267 0.48 -20.19 -33.63
CA THR A 267 -0.62 -20.87 -34.32
C THR A 267 -1.92 -20.88 -33.50
N SER A 268 -1.90 -20.27 -32.31
CA SER A 268 -3.04 -20.20 -31.39
C SER A 268 -3.99 -19.08 -31.81
N ASN A 269 -5.24 -19.41 -32.12
CA ASN A 269 -6.32 -18.43 -32.36
C ASN A 269 -6.82 -17.72 -31.08
N VAL A 270 -6.06 -17.77 -29.99
CA VAL A 270 -6.43 -17.29 -28.66
C VAL A 270 -5.52 -16.15 -28.27
N ASP A 271 -6.10 -15.05 -27.77
CA ASP A 271 -5.35 -13.93 -27.21
C ASP A 271 -4.43 -14.42 -26.07
N GLN A 272 -3.13 -14.18 -26.21
CA GLN A 272 -2.17 -14.50 -25.15
C GLN A 272 -2.08 -13.34 -24.18
N THR A 273 -2.33 -13.62 -22.90
CA THR A 273 -2.30 -12.61 -21.85
C THR A 273 -1.10 -12.85 -20.94
N TYR A 274 -0.34 -11.79 -20.70
CA TYR A 274 0.80 -11.77 -19.80
C TYR A 274 0.47 -10.91 -18.58
N PRO A 275 0.60 -11.45 -17.36
CA PRO A 275 0.26 -10.72 -16.15
C PRO A 275 1.24 -9.57 -15.91
N LYS A 276 0.76 -8.56 -15.17
CA LYS A 276 1.59 -7.47 -14.63
C LYS A 276 2.76 -8.06 -13.82
N GLY A 277 3.93 -7.44 -13.94
CA GLY A 277 5.14 -7.88 -13.23
C GLY A 277 5.94 -8.97 -13.93
N THR A 278 5.50 -9.48 -15.09
CA THR A 278 6.27 -10.43 -15.91
C THR A 278 7.61 -9.83 -16.33
N TRP A 279 8.67 -10.63 -16.22
CA TRP A 279 10.02 -10.27 -16.68
C TRP A 279 10.15 -10.52 -18.18
N LEU A 280 10.77 -9.58 -18.89
CA LEU A 280 11.04 -9.67 -20.33
C LEU A 280 12.52 -9.40 -20.57
N PHE A 281 13.11 -10.17 -21.48
CA PHE A 281 14.54 -10.10 -21.78
C PHE A 281 14.72 -9.89 -23.28
N ASP A 282 15.29 -8.76 -23.67
CA ASP A 282 15.52 -8.47 -25.08
C ASP A 282 16.83 -7.71 -25.26
N SER A 283 17.68 -8.20 -26.18
CA SER A 283 18.89 -7.53 -26.64
C SER A 283 19.85 -7.11 -25.50
N GLY A 284 19.93 -7.94 -24.45
CA GLY A 284 20.78 -7.70 -23.28
C GLY A 284 20.20 -6.71 -22.25
N GLN A 285 19.00 -6.17 -22.49
CA GLN A 285 18.25 -5.36 -21.53
C GLN A 285 17.18 -6.20 -20.83
N VAL A 286 16.85 -5.80 -19.61
CA VAL A 286 15.84 -6.45 -18.78
C VAL A 286 14.70 -5.48 -18.53
N TYR A 287 13.49 -5.94 -18.79
CA TYR A 287 12.27 -5.17 -18.62
C TYR A 287 11.31 -5.89 -17.67
N ARG A 288 10.44 -5.11 -17.03
CA ARG A 288 9.34 -5.64 -16.22
C ARG A 288 8.02 -4.99 -16.63
N LEU A 289 6.99 -5.80 -16.87
CA LEU A 289 5.66 -5.29 -17.23
C LEU A 289 5.06 -4.49 -16.08
N GLY A 290 4.67 -3.24 -16.36
CA GLY A 290 3.98 -2.36 -15.41
C GLY A 290 2.47 -2.57 -15.38
N GLU A 291 1.92 -3.21 -16.41
CA GLU A 291 0.49 -3.53 -16.54
C GLU A 291 0.31 -4.85 -17.32
N GLN A 292 -0.91 -5.39 -17.30
CA GLN A 292 -1.25 -6.60 -18.04
C GLN A 292 -1.12 -6.34 -19.55
N ALA A 293 -0.45 -7.23 -20.26
CA ALA A 293 -0.27 -7.14 -21.71
C ALA A 293 -1.03 -8.25 -22.42
N THR A 294 -1.84 -7.89 -23.41
CA THR A 294 -2.54 -8.85 -24.26
C THR A 294 -2.01 -8.78 -25.68
N LEU A 295 -1.59 -9.92 -26.19
CA LEU A 295 -1.13 -10.14 -27.56
C LEU A 295 -2.26 -10.79 -28.35
N SER A 296 -2.78 -10.07 -29.34
CA SER A 296 -3.81 -10.59 -30.22
C SER A 296 -3.24 -11.39 -31.39
N PRO A 297 -3.92 -12.46 -31.84
CA PRO A 297 -3.50 -13.26 -32.99
C PRO A 297 -3.35 -12.43 -34.27
N ILE A 298 -2.42 -12.85 -35.12
CA ILE A 298 -1.94 -12.14 -36.31
C ILE A 298 -3.05 -11.86 -37.36
N GLY A 299 -4.21 -12.50 -37.26
CA GLY A 299 -5.34 -12.33 -38.18
C GLY A 299 -6.20 -11.07 -38.01
N LYS A 300 -6.05 -10.29 -36.92
CA LYS A 300 -6.80 -9.02 -36.72
C LYS A 300 -5.91 -7.80 -36.53
N HIS A 301 -4.74 -7.95 -35.91
CA HIS A 301 -3.69 -6.94 -35.80
C HIS A 301 -2.34 -7.67 -35.75
N SER A 302 -1.27 -7.04 -36.25
CA SER A 302 0.04 -7.62 -36.62
C SER A 302 0.87 -8.24 -35.47
N GLY A 303 0.33 -9.20 -34.70
CA GLY A 303 1.04 -9.94 -33.64
C GLY A 303 1.70 -9.04 -32.59
N THR A 304 1.20 -7.81 -32.44
CA THR A 304 1.80 -6.75 -31.63
C THR A 304 0.80 -6.36 -30.55
N SER A 305 1.27 -6.24 -29.31
CA SER A 305 0.44 -5.74 -28.21
C SER A 305 0.07 -4.27 -28.42
N GLN A 306 -1.02 -3.84 -27.79
CA GLN A 306 -1.19 -2.40 -27.54
C GLN A 306 0.01 -1.86 -26.74
N PRO A 307 0.35 -0.56 -26.85
CA PRO A 307 1.43 0.02 -26.06
C PRO A 307 1.18 -0.23 -24.57
N VAL A 308 2.13 -0.90 -23.92
CA VAL A 308 2.06 -1.24 -22.49
C VAL A 308 3.19 -0.57 -21.74
N LYS A 309 2.94 -0.20 -20.49
CA LYS A 309 3.94 0.35 -19.58
C LYS A 309 4.96 -0.71 -19.20
N VAL A 310 6.23 -0.37 -19.31
CA VAL A 310 7.38 -1.19 -18.93
C VAL A 310 8.34 -0.42 -18.04
N LEU A 311 8.98 -1.15 -17.13
CA LEU A 311 10.10 -0.70 -16.32
C LEU A 311 11.38 -1.28 -16.91
N ILE A 312 12.34 -0.43 -17.23
CA ILE A 312 13.65 -0.81 -17.77
C ILE A 312 14.64 -0.85 -16.60
N ILE A 313 15.24 -2.01 -16.34
CA ILE A 313 16.25 -2.18 -15.29
C ILE A 313 17.61 -1.75 -15.83
N LYS A 314 18.27 -0.81 -15.13
CA LYS A 314 19.56 -0.25 -15.53
C LYS A 314 20.73 -0.71 -14.68
N THR A 315 20.50 -1.01 -13.39
CA THR A 315 21.56 -1.44 -12.47
C THR A 315 22.34 -2.64 -13.01
N PRO A 316 23.66 -2.51 -13.29
CA PRO A 316 24.44 -3.57 -13.95
C PRO A 316 24.48 -4.89 -13.17
N HIS A 317 24.56 -4.82 -11.84
CA HIS A 317 24.54 -6.00 -10.97
C HIS A 317 23.19 -6.73 -11.04
N GLU A 318 22.08 -5.98 -10.99
CA GLU A 318 20.72 -6.51 -11.05
C GLU A 318 20.43 -7.15 -12.42
N VAL A 319 20.83 -6.50 -13.50
CA VAL A 319 20.73 -7.05 -14.86
C VAL A 319 21.49 -8.38 -14.97
N LYS A 320 22.70 -8.47 -14.41
CA LYS A 320 23.48 -9.70 -14.43
C LYS A 320 22.81 -10.81 -13.61
N GLU A 321 22.29 -10.50 -12.43
CA GLU A 321 21.58 -11.46 -11.57
C GLU A 321 20.30 -11.97 -12.24
N LEU A 322 19.49 -11.08 -12.82
CA LEU A 322 18.25 -11.46 -13.50
C LEU A 322 18.51 -12.33 -14.74
N ASN A 323 19.56 -12.03 -15.51
CA ASN A 323 19.97 -12.89 -16.62
C ASN A 323 20.47 -14.27 -16.14
N ALA A 324 21.21 -14.33 -15.02
CA ALA A 324 21.62 -15.61 -14.44
C ALA A 324 20.42 -16.44 -13.95
N LYS A 325 19.42 -15.80 -13.31
CA LYS A 325 18.18 -16.44 -12.89
C LYS A 325 17.37 -16.96 -14.08
N ARG A 326 17.31 -16.19 -15.17
CA ARG A 326 16.74 -16.65 -16.45
C ARG A 326 17.44 -17.91 -16.95
N GLU A 327 18.78 -17.89 -17.01
CA GLU A 327 19.57 -19.03 -17.51
C GLU A 327 19.43 -20.28 -16.64
N SER A 328 19.25 -20.11 -15.33
CA SER A 328 18.97 -21.21 -14.39
C SER A 328 17.54 -21.76 -14.45
N GLY A 329 16.63 -21.07 -15.16
CA GLY A 329 15.20 -21.41 -15.22
C GLY A 329 14.38 -20.96 -14.01
N GLU A 330 14.94 -20.21 -13.07
CA GLU A 330 14.21 -19.62 -11.94
C GLU A 330 13.20 -18.55 -12.37
N ILE A 331 13.50 -17.83 -13.46
CA ILE A 331 12.62 -16.82 -14.06
C ILE A 331 12.19 -17.32 -15.43
N ALA A 332 10.87 -17.35 -15.66
CA ALA A 332 10.31 -17.62 -16.97
C ALA A 332 10.63 -16.47 -17.93
N ASP A 333 11.16 -16.80 -19.11
CA ASP A 333 11.35 -15.88 -20.22
C ASP A 333 10.30 -16.16 -21.30
N PRO A 334 9.34 -15.25 -21.52
CA PRO A 334 8.36 -15.39 -22.60
C PRO A 334 8.96 -15.39 -24.01
N GLY A 335 10.21 -14.96 -24.19
CA GLY A 335 10.84 -14.85 -25.51
C GLY A 335 10.24 -13.73 -26.39
N LEU A 336 9.62 -12.72 -25.77
CA LEU A 336 8.99 -11.61 -26.47
C LEU A 336 10.02 -10.53 -26.83
N THR A 337 9.93 -10.00 -28.05
CA THR A 337 10.65 -8.79 -28.48
C THR A 337 9.97 -7.55 -27.90
N VAL A 338 10.77 -6.63 -27.37
CA VAL A 338 10.29 -5.41 -26.68
C VAL A 338 10.69 -4.18 -27.49
N SER A 339 9.72 -3.60 -28.20
CA SER A 339 9.92 -2.34 -28.94
C SER A 339 9.52 -1.15 -28.08
N VAL A 340 10.50 -0.50 -27.45
CA VAL A 340 10.27 0.70 -26.62
C VAL A 340 10.02 1.93 -27.50
N HIS A 341 8.95 2.67 -27.23
CA HIS A 341 8.65 3.93 -27.92
C HIS A 341 9.63 5.02 -27.45
N ARG A 342 10.43 5.58 -28.37
CA ARG A 342 11.50 6.52 -27.99
C ARG A 342 11.01 7.83 -27.37
N ASP A 343 9.76 8.20 -27.62
CA ASP A 343 9.17 9.43 -27.08
C ASP A 343 8.48 9.21 -25.72
N SER A 344 8.45 7.97 -25.22
CA SER A 344 7.77 7.62 -23.97
C SER A 344 8.71 7.36 -22.79
N TYR A 345 10.01 7.60 -22.95
CA TYR A 345 10.95 7.52 -21.84
C TYR A 345 10.59 8.59 -20.80
N GLU A 346 10.12 8.14 -19.65
CA GLU A 346 9.93 8.94 -18.45
C GLU A 346 11.15 8.71 -17.55
N PRO A 347 12.18 9.55 -17.65
CA PRO A 347 13.36 9.43 -16.81
C PRO A 347 12.94 9.63 -15.36
N TYR A 348 13.61 8.90 -14.48
CA TYR A 348 13.37 8.99 -13.06
C TYR A 348 13.64 10.42 -12.55
N ALA A 349 12.68 10.99 -11.82
CA ALA A 349 12.70 12.42 -11.45
C ALA A 349 13.95 12.82 -10.64
N PHE A 350 14.51 11.90 -9.86
CA PHE A 350 15.65 12.15 -8.98
C PHE A 350 16.82 11.19 -9.28
N GLY A 351 17.92 11.69 -9.83
CA GLY A 351 19.08 10.83 -10.06
C GLY A 351 19.09 10.03 -11.36
N HIS A 352 18.35 10.49 -12.37
CA HIS A 352 18.44 9.90 -13.71
C HIS A 352 19.88 9.82 -14.20
N SER A 353 20.30 8.62 -14.64
CA SER A 353 21.64 8.33 -15.18
C SER A 353 22.80 8.64 -14.23
N ARG A 354 22.54 8.73 -12.92
CA ARG A 354 23.58 8.84 -11.89
C ARG A 354 23.64 7.53 -11.11
N ILE A 355 24.86 7.09 -10.86
CA ILE A 355 25.13 5.94 -9.99
C ILE A 355 25.02 6.40 -8.54
N GLY A 356 24.40 5.59 -7.69
CA GLY A 356 24.28 5.89 -6.26
C GLY A 356 23.22 6.95 -5.95
N THR A 357 22.42 7.32 -6.95
CA THR A 357 21.21 8.11 -6.75
C THR A 357 19.98 7.22 -6.69
N TYR A 358 20.03 6.25 -5.77
CA TYR A 358 18.98 6.16 -4.77
C TYR A 358 19.48 6.93 -3.53
N VAL A 359 19.88 8.21 -3.74
CA VAL A 359 19.57 9.28 -2.76
C VAL A 359 18.10 9.52 -2.95
#